data_AF-A0A831WLY7-F1
#
_entry.id   AF-A0A831WLY7-F1
#
_cell.length_a   1.000
_cell.length_b   1.000
_cell.length_c   1.000
_cell.angle_alpha   90.00
_cell.angle_beta   90.00
_cell.angle_gamma   90.00
#
_symmetry.space_group_name_H-M   'P 1'
#
loop_
_entity.id
_entity.type
_entity.pdbx_description
1 polymer ?
#
loop_
_entity_poly.entity_id
_entity_poly.type
_entity_poly.pdbx_seq_one_letter_code
_entity_poly.pdbx_strand_id
1 'polypeptide(L)' 'MQFLMELFPYEPRNYQTEIMQHIENSLSTKDPLVLESGTGSGKTICAVASTLPFALENNKKILYTTRT' A
#
# COMPACT_ATOMS: atom_id res chain seq x y z
N MET A 1 -4.11 9.38 -5.53
CA MET A 1 -2.80 9.58 -6.21
C MET A 1 -1.95 10.68 -5.56
N GLN A 2 -2.39 11.94 -5.45
CA GLN A 2 -1.52 13.02 -4.95
C GLN A 2 -1.06 12.84 -3.49
N PHE A 3 -1.96 12.43 -2.60
CA PHE A 3 -1.63 12.15 -1.19
C PHE A 3 -0.70 10.93 -1.00
N LEU A 4 -0.70 10.03 -1.96
CA LEU A 4 0.08 8.79 -1.92
C LEU A 4 1.56 9.06 -2.19
N MET A 5 1.83 9.98 -3.12
CA MET A 5 3.17 10.41 -3.49
C MET A 5 3.87 11.16 -2.35
N GLU A 6 3.13 11.84 -1.48
CA GLU A 6 3.71 12.56 -0.33
C GLU A 6 4.28 11.63 0.74
N LEU A 7 3.71 10.43 0.89
CA LEU A 7 4.14 9.45 1.89
C LEU A 7 5.18 8.46 1.35
N PHE A 8 5.36 8.40 0.03
CA PHE A 8 6.35 7.52 -0.57
C PHE A 8 7.73 8.17 -0.50
N PRO A 9 8.76 7.51 0.08
CA PRO A 9 10.00 8.17 0.47
C PRO A 9 10.95 8.49 -0.70
N TYR A 10 10.58 8.15 -1.93
CA TYR A 10 11.35 8.36 -3.15
C TYR A 10 10.44 8.28 -4.37
N GLU A 11 10.94 8.59 -5.57
CA GLU A 11 10.16 8.44 -6.80
C GLU A 11 9.77 6.97 -7.03
N PRO A 12 8.47 6.63 -6.98
CA PRO A 12 8.04 5.24 -7.09
C PRO A 12 8.31 4.71 -8.49
N ARG A 13 8.74 3.45 -8.57
CA ARG A 13 8.84 2.73 -9.85
C ARG A 13 7.43 2.39 -10.35
N ASN A 14 7.25 2.24 -11.66
CA ASN A 14 5.94 1.95 -12.27
C ASN A 14 5.19 0.80 -11.57
N TYR A 15 5.88 -0.31 -11.32
CA TYR A 15 5.28 -1.46 -10.65
C TYR A 15 4.89 -1.19 -9.18
N GLN A 16 5.55 -0.25 -8.50
CA GLN A 16 5.18 0.15 -7.13
C GLN A 16 3.88 0.94 -7.14
N THR A 17 3.71 1.81 -8.12
CA THR A 17 2.46 2.53 -8.35
C THR A 17 1.31 1.57 -8.64
N GLU A 18 1.52 0.56 -9.48
CA GLU A 18 0.54 -0.50 -9.75
C GLU A 18 0.17 -1.29 -8.50
N ILE A 19 1.15 -1.75 -7.71
CA ILE A 19 0.92 -2.45 -6.43
C ILE A 19 0.06 -1.58 -5.51
N MET A 20 0.41 -0.31 -5.34
CA MET A 20 -0.34 0.59 -4.46
C MET A 20 -1.76 0.82 -4.94
N GLN A 21 -1.97 0.96 -6.25
CA GLN A 21 -3.31 1.13 -6.82
C GLN A 21 -4.18 -0.12 -6.62
N HIS A 22 -3.61 -1.32 -6.71
CA HIS A 22 -4.32 -2.56 -6.38
C HIS A 22 -4.73 -2.61 -4.90
N ILE A 23 -3.87 -2.16 -3.99
CA ILE A 23 -4.16 -2.10 -2.55
C ILE A 23 -5.27 -1.07 -2.26
N GLU A 24 -5.19 0.12 -2.83
CA GLU A 24 -6.24 1.16 -2.70
C GLU A 24 -7.61 0.65 -3.16
N ASN A 25 -7.65 0.00 -4.33
CA ASN A 25 -8.88 -0.58 -4.85
C ASN A 25 -9.45 -1.62 -3.89
N SER A 26 -8.64 -2.56 -3.41
CA SER A 26 -9.03 -3.57 -2.42
C SER A 26 -9.60 -2.97 -1.13
N LEU A 27 -8.98 -1.91 -0.60
CA LEU A 27 -9.47 -1.22 0.59
C LEU A 27 -10.82 -0.53 0.35
N SER A 28 -10.98 0.11 -0.80
CA SER A 28 -12.22 0.83 -1.16
C SER A 28 -13.40 -0.11 -1.43
N THR A 29 -13.18 -1.23 -2.11
CA THR A 29 -14.21 -2.23 -2.39
C THR A 29 -14.44 -3.19 -1.22
N LYS A 30 -13.49 -3.24 -0.27
CA LYS A 30 -13.44 -4.18 0.87
C LYS A 30 -13.27 -5.64 0.44
N ASP A 31 -12.69 -5.86 -0.75
CA ASP A 31 -12.38 -7.19 -1.25
C ASP A 31 -10.98 -7.61 -0.82
N PRO A 32 -10.76 -8.87 -0.38
CA PRO A 32 -9.42 -9.36 -0.06
C PRO A 32 -8.49 -9.35 -1.28
N LEU A 33 -7.25 -8.91 -1.09
CA LEU A 33 -6.20 -8.89 -2.11
C LEU A 33 -5.12 -9.93 -1.81
N VAL A 34 -4.79 -10.76 -2.80
CA VAL A 34 -3.60 -11.61 -2.81
C VAL A 34 -2.61 -11.05 -3.82
N LEU A 35 -1.41 -10.69 -3.37
CA LEU A 35 -0.39 -10.06 -4.21
C LEU A 35 0.94 -10.77 -4.04
N GLU A 36 1.51 -11.25 -5.14
CA GLU A 36 2.87 -11.77 -5.20
C GLU A 36 3.82 -10.66 -5.67
N SER A 37 5.00 -10.56 -5.06
CA SER A 37 6.01 -9.60 -5.50
C SER A 37 7.42 -10.03 -5.10
N GLY A 38 8.34 -9.94 -6.06
CA GLY A 38 9.74 -10.35 -5.89
C GLY A 38 10.51 -9.59 -4.80
N THR A 39 11.68 -10.08 -4.45
CA THR A 39 12.59 -9.42 -3.49
C THR A 39 13.02 -8.05 -3.99
N GLY A 40 13.14 -7.06 -3.09
CA GLY A 40 13.57 -5.70 -3.44
C GLY A 40 12.53 -4.82 -4.16
N SER A 41 11.32 -5.33 -4.42
CA SER A 41 10.23 -4.56 -5.05
C SER A 41 9.62 -3.48 -4.15
N GLY A 42 9.96 -3.45 -2.86
CA GLY A 42 9.37 -2.48 -1.92
C GLY A 42 7.98 -2.87 -1.40
N LYS A 43 7.65 -4.17 -1.35
CA LYS A 43 6.39 -4.70 -0.75
C LYS A 43 5.96 -3.96 0.52
N THR A 44 6.88 -3.79 1.45
CA THR A 44 6.61 -3.15 2.74
C THR A 44 6.23 -1.69 2.56
N ILE A 45 7.00 -0.92 1.80
CA ILE A 45 6.70 0.50 1.62
C ILE A 45 5.44 0.73 0.78
N CYS A 46 5.20 -0.08 -0.25
CA CYS A 46 3.96 -0.05 -1.01
C CYS A 46 2.75 -0.33 -0.13
N ALA A 47 2.81 -1.36 0.72
CA ALA A 47 1.72 -1.68 1.63
C ALA A 47 1.45 -0.58 2.65
N VAL A 48 2.50 -0.02 3.27
CA VAL A 48 2.33 1.04 4.29
C VAL A 48 1.84 2.34 3.65
N ALA A 49 2.47 2.80 2.55
CA ALA A 49 2.12 4.07 1.91
C ALA A 49 0.69 4.07 1.34
N SER A 50 0.20 2.93 0.85
CA SER A 50 -1.17 2.81 0.33
C SER A 50 -2.25 2.59 1.39
N THR A 51 -1.92 1.94 2.51
CA THR A 51 -2.89 1.68 3.58
C THR A 51 -3.04 2.83 4.58
N LEU A 52 -1.98 3.63 4.78
CA LEU A 52 -1.97 4.69 5.79
C LEU A 52 -3.02 5.80 5.54
N PRO A 53 -3.17 6.36 4.33
CA PRO A 53 -4.21 7.35 4.06
C PRO A 53 -5.61 6.82 4.37
N PHE A 54 -5.92 5.61 3.88
CA PHE A 54 -7.21 4.97 4.12
C PHE A 54 -7.46 4.76 5.62
N ALA A 55 -6.44 4.33 6.38
CA ALA A 55 -6.57 4.13 7.82
C ALA A 55 -6.86 5.45 8.55
N LEU A 56 -6.16 6.53 8.20
CA LEU A 56 -6.37 7.86 8.79
C LEU A 56 -7.76 8.41 8.46
N GLU A 57 -8.16 8.39 7.19
CA GLU A 57 -9.47 8.86 6.71
C GLU A 57 -10.64 8.13 7.37
N ASN A 58 -10.46 6.85 7.69
CA ASN A 58 -11.52 5.99 8.22
C ASN A 58 -11.40 5.74 9.73
N ASN A 59 -10.51 6.44 10.44
CA ASN A 59 -10.24 6.23 11.87
C ASN A 59 -9.97 4.75 12.24
N LYS A 60 -9.13 4.09 11.43
CA LYS A 60 -8.73 2.69 11.59
C LYS A 60 -7.27 2.57 12.01
N LYS A 61 -6.90 1.37 12.47
CA LYS A 61 -5.51 0.97 12.73
C LYS A 61 -5.04 0.01 11.64
N ILE A 62 -3.73 0.02 11.39
CA ILE A 62 -3.07 -0.97 10.52
C ILE A 62 -2.47 -2.06 11.40
N LEU A 63 -2.88 -3.31 11.17
CA LEU A 63 -2.23 -4.48 11.75
C LEU A 63 -1.29 -5.08 10.71
N TYR A 64 0.01 -4.93 10.93
CA TYR A 64 1.04 -5.44 10.02
C TYR A 64 1.64 -6.72 10.60
N THR A 65 1.31 -7.86 10.02
CA THR A 65 1.80 -9.16 10.49
C THR A 65 2.91 -9.67 9.57
N THR A 66 4.09 -9.90 10.14
CA THR A 66 5.20 -10.62 9.50
C THR A 66 5.46 -11.91 10.27
N ARG A 67 6.26 -12.81 9.68
CA ARG A 67 6.68 -14.04 10.36
C ARG A 67 7.61 -13.75 11.54
N THR A 68 8.56 -12.83 11.37
CA THR A 68 9.63 -12.47 12.33
C THR A 68 10.07 -11.05 12.09
#